data_AF-A0AA88Y3F1-F1
#
_entry.id   AF-A0AA88Y3F1-F1
#
_cell.length_a   1.000
_cell.length_b   1.000
_cell.length_c   1.000
_cell.angle_alpha   90.00
_cell.angle_beta   90.00
_cell.angle_gamma   90.00
#
_symmetry.space_group_name_H-M   'P 1'
#
loop_
_entity.id
_entity.type
_entity.pdbx_description
1 polymer ?
#
loop_
_entity_poly.entity_id
_entity_poly.type
_entity_poly.pdbx_seq_one_letter_code
_entity_poly.pdbx_strand_id
1 'polypeptide(L)'
;MRSIPTALSALTLEQIAAITTNDFGDCADILGQTDSFSTVQEEALALKAKETWGPTNGWNSSNIDNAGRILQGLSVNDLNTLTLSEDQIFTMGTYEDWEESKKKALFTNYLTLAGHSDASTITGSQLQSLSHIVCGAETSQLSQISPTNYGAAADSIGDLTSCSEQQLTELATLAKTYYSSDITAWTDATITELGIVIGGLPSTDIAQLTESHIDAIESGDIYYLPPTTLSYFSTTQFGYFSSAQAQAVSEGQRNALSSEQISALESAAGISFSTTHSSE
;
A
#
# COMPACT_ATOMS: atom_id res chain seq x y z
N MET A 1 -11.09 -28.31 -16.88
CA MET A 1 -11.50 -26.89 -16.82
C MET A 1 -10.33 -26.13 -16.24
N ARG A 2 -9.48 -25.53 -17.09
CA ARG A 2 -8.52 -24.51 -16.62
C ARG A 2 -9.36 -23.29 -16.26
N SER A 3 -9.15 -22.74 -15.07
CA SER A 3 -9.76 -21.51 -14.60
C SER A 3 -9.63 -20.42 -15.66
N ILE A 4 -10.77 -19.89 -16.13
CA ILE A 4 -10.86 -18.83 -17.15
C ILE A 4 -9.91 -17.63 -16.86
N PRO A 5 -9.68 -17.20 -15.60
CA PRO A 5 -8.76 -16.10 -15.29
C PRO A 5 -7.33 -16.30 -15.81
N THR A 6 -6.81 -17.53 -15.76
CA THR A 6 -5.41 -17.83 -16.12
C THR A 6 -5.17 -17.89 -17.63
N ALA A 7 -6.24 -17.98 -18.43
CA ALA A 7 -6.13 -17.99 -19.89
C ALA A 7 -6.10 -16.57 -20.48
N LEU A 8 -6.70 -15.60 -19.79
CA LEU A 8 -6.76 -14.21 -20.24
C LEU A 8 -5.41 -13.51 -20.09
N SER A 9 -4.71 -13.74 -18.98
CA SER A 9 -3.34 -13.23 -18.80
C SER A 9 -2.30 -13.84 -19.75
N ALA A 10 -2.66 -14.86 -20.53
CA ALA A 10 -1.82 -15.40 -21.59
C ALA A 10 -1.92 -14.62 -22.92
N LEU A 11 -2.80 -13.62 -23.02
CA LEU A 11 -2.94 -12.80 -24.23
C LEU A 11 -1.66 -12.03 -24.53
N THR A 12 -1.14 -12.14 -25.75
CA THR A 12 0.00 -11.32 -26.19
C THR A 12 -0.43 -9.88 -26.45
N LEU A 13 0.52 -8.95 -26.46
CA LEU A 13 0.24 -7.54 -26.83
C LEU A 13 -0.36 -7.42 -28.24
N GLU A 14 0.05 -8.29 -29.16
CA GLU A 14 -0.54 -8.36 -30.52
C GLU A 14 -2.00 -8.82 -30.48
N GLN A 15 -2.31 -9.82 -29.65
CA GLN A 15 -3.69 -10.29 -29.47
C GLN A 15 -4.57 -9.22 -28.83
N ILE A 16 -4.07 -8.50 -27.81
CA ILE A 16 -4.79 -7.37 -27.19
C ILE A 16 -5.05 -6.27 -28.22
N ALA A 17 -4.04 -5.90 -29.01
CA ALA A 17 -4.18 -4.89 -30.05
C ALA A 17 -5.21 -5.29 -31.12
N ALA A 18 -5.34 -6.59 -31.41
CA ALA A 18 -6.26 -7.15 -32.39
C ALA A 18 -7.72 -7.26 -31.90
N ILE A 19 -7.99 -7.07 -30.60
CA ILE A 19 -9.37 -7.03 -30.07
C ILE A 19 -10.10 -5.84 -30.74
N THR A 20 -11.26 -6.10 -31.33
CA THR A 20 -12.10 -5.03 -31.91
C THR A 20 -12.75 -4.21 -30.81
N THR A 21 -13.14 -2.96 -31.08
CA THR A 21 -13.82 -2.12 -30.07
C THR A 21 -15.15 -2.72 -29.62
N ASN A 22 -15.87 -3.40 -30.52
CA ASN A 22 -17.11 -4.11 -30.18
C ASN A 22 -16.81 -5.29 -29.24
N ASP A 23 -15.86 -6.15 -29.60
CA ASP A 23 -15.52 -7.31 -28.76
C ASP A 23 -14.98 -6.86 -27.40
N PHE A 24 -14.15 -5.82 -27.36
CA PHE A 24 -13.66 -5.24 -26.11
C PHE A 24 -14.82 -4.75 -25.25
N GLY A 25 -15.76 -3.98 -25.82
CA GLY A 25 -16.93 -3.50 -25.10
C GLY A 25 -17.78 -4.63 -24.50
N ASP A 26 -17.94 -5.73 -25.24
CA ASP A 26 -18.72 -6.90 -24.81
C ASP A 26 -18.03 -7.74 -23.73
N CYS A 27 -16.71 -7.63 -23.56
CA CYS A 27 -15.94 -8.40 -22.56
C CYS A 27 -15.15 -7.55 -21.56
N ALA A 28 -15.37 -6.24 -21.54
CA ALA A 28 -14.61 -5.30 -20.73
C ALA A 28 -14.70 -5.63 -19.24
N ASP A 29 -15.87 -6.03 -18.75
CA ASP A 29 -16.08 -6.44 -17.35
C ASP A 29 -15.20 -7.64 -16.94
N ILE A 30 -15.10 -8.65 -17.80
CA ILE A 30 -14.27 -9.84 -17.58
C ILE A 30 -12.79 -9.48 -17.62
N LEU A 31 -12.38 -8.66 -18.60
CA LEU A 31 -11.01 -8.19 -18.70
C LEU A 31 -10.64 -7.32 -17.49
N GLY A 32 -11.53 -6.43 -17.06
CA GLY A 32 -11.34 -5.54 -15.92
C GLY A 32 -11.29 -6.26 -14.58
N GLN A 33 -11.92 -7.42 -14.43
CA GLN A 33 -11.85 -8.24 -13.22
C GLN A 33 -10.64 -9.17 -13.18
N THR A 34 -9.82 -9.22 -14.23
CA THR A 34 -8.64 -10.10 -14.27
C THR A 34 -7.45 -9.44 -13.58
N ASP A 35 -6.98 -10.06 -12.50
CA ASP A 35 -5.87 -9.60 -11.63
C ASP A 35 -4.48 -10.07 -12.07
N SER A 36 -4.40 -10.93 -13.06
CA SER A 36 -3.16 -11.60 -13.48
C SER A 36 -2.51 -10.99 -14.71
N PHE A 37 -3.01 -9.86 -15.19
CA PHE A 37 -2.34 -9.13 -16.28
C PHE A 37 -1.03 -8.51 -15.80
N SER A 38 -0.01 -8.56 -16.67
CA SER A 38 1.20 -7.77 -16.47
C SER A 38 0.93 -6.29 -16.74
N THR A 39 1.75 -5.40 -16.18
CA THR A 39 1.66 -3.95 -16.38
C THR A 39 1.56 -3.54 -17.86
N VAL A 40 2.37 -4.16 -18.73
CA VAL A 40 2.33 -3.87 -20.18
C VAL A 40 1.05 -4.35 -20.87
N GLN A 41 0.40 -5.40 -20.34
CA GLN A 41 -0.90 -5.84 -20.83
C GLN A 41 -2.00 -4.89 -20.35
N GLU A 42 -1.97 -4.45 -19.09
CA GLU A 42 -2.90 -3.45 -18.57
C GLU A 42 -2.82 -2.15 -19.36
N GLU A 43 -1.61 -1.66 -19.68
CA GLU A 43 -1.41 -0.49 -20.54
C GLU A 43 -2.01 -0.67 -21.94
N ALA A 44 -1.80 -1.84 -22.56
CA ALA A 44 -2.38 -2.15 -23.87
C ALA A 44 -3.92 -2.23 -23.82
N LEU A 45 -4.48 -2.81 -22.75
CA LEU A 45 -5.92 -2.85 -22.50
C LEU A 45 -6.49 -1.46 -22.24
N ALA A 46 -5.76 -0.60 -21.53
CA ALA A 46 -6.15 0.78 -21.28
C ALA A 46 -6.19 1.60 -22.58
N LEU A 47 -5.24 1.38 -23.49
CA LEU A 47 -5.30 1.96 -24.84
C LEU A 47 -6.54 1.46 -25.60
N LYS A 48 -6.84 0.16 -25.54
CA LYS A 48 -8.03 -0.42 -26.17
C LYS A 48 -9.34 0.13 -25.58
N ALA A 49 -9.38 0.37 -24.27
CA ALA A 49 -10.50 1.02 -23.60
C ALA A 49 -10.71 2.45 -24.13
N LYS A 50 -9.63 3.22 -24.31
CA LYS A 50 -9.69 4.58 -24.88
C LYS A 50 -10.09 4.58 -26.36
N GLU A 51 -9.68 3.58 -27.14
CA GLU A 51 -10.17 3.39 -28.51
C GLU A 51 -11.68 3.10 -28.55
N THR A 52 -12.19 2.35 -27.56
CA THR A 52 -13.58 1.90 -27.50
C THR A 52 -14.53 2.96 -26.94
N TRP A 53 -14.14 3.63 -25.86
CA TRP A 53 -14.99 4.56 -25.12
C TRP A 53 -14.62 6.03 -25.30
N GLY A 54 -13.54 6.32 -26.02
CA GLY A 54 -13.01 7.67 -26.20
C GLY A 54 -12.13 8.13 -25.03
N PRO A 55 -11.85 9.44 -24.92
CA PRO A 55 -11.01 9.98 -23.85
C PRO A 55 -11.65 9.78 -22.46
N THR A 56 -10.82 9.63 -21.44
CA THR A 56 -11.21 9.31 -20.06
C THR A 56 -12.12 10.34 -19.39
N ASN A 57 -12.07 11.60 -19.80
CA ASN A 57 -13.01 12.64 -19.34
C ASN A 57 -14.45 12.44 -19.83
N GLY A 58 -14.68 11.54 -20.77
CA GLY A 58 -16.01 11.17 -21.28
C GLY A 58 -16.50 9.80 -20.80
N TRP A 59 -15.73 9.08 -19.99
CA TRP A 59 -16.13 7.76 -19.49
C TRP A 59 -17.26 7.92 -18.48
N ASN A 60 -18.34 7.16 -18.66
CA ASN A 60 -19.44 7.09 -17.71
C ASN A 60 -19.14 6.06 -16.60
N SER A 61 -19.99 5.98 -15.58
CA SER A 61 -19.81 5.05 -14.45
C SER A 61 -19.64 3.59 -14.92
N SER A 62 -20.50 3.11 -15.82
CA SER A 62 -20.43 1.73 -16.30
C SER A 62 -19.12 1.43 -17.02
N ASN A 63 -18.55 2.38 -17.77
CA ASN A 63 -17.27 2.18 -18.42
C ASN A 63 -16.13 2.10 -17.40
N ILE A 64 -16.17 2.93 -16.35
CA ILE A 64 -15.16 2.90 -15.27
C ILE A 64 -15.26 1.60 -14.48
N ASP A 65 -16.48 1.18 -14.13
CA ASP A 65 -16.74 -0.07 -13.40
C ASP A 65 -16.28 -1.28 -14.22
N ASN A 66 -16.60 -1.31 -15.52
CA ASN A 66 -16.15 -2.37 -16.42
C ASN A 66 -14.63 -2.34 -16.64
N ALA A 67 -13.99 -1.16 -16.62
CA ALA A 67 -12.54 -1.09 -16.75
C ALA A 67 -11.83 -1.82 -15.60
N GLY A 68 -12.34 -1.74 -14.37
CA GLY A 68 -11.77 -2.45 -13.23
C GLY A 68 -10.25 -2.24 -13.09
N ARG A 69 -9.47 -3.33 -13.05
CA ARG A 69 -8.00 -3.32 -13.00
C ARG A 69 -7.33 -2.78 -14.26
N ILE A 70 -8.02 -2.68 -15.40
CA ILE A 70 -7.48 -1.97 -16.59
C ILE A 70 -7.16 -0.51 -16.27
N LEU A 71 -7.82 0.09 -15.27
CA LEU A 71 -7.50 1.43 -14.79
C LEU A 71 -6.03 1.55 -14.32
N GLN A 72 -5.39 0.45 -13.89
CA GLN A 72 -3.96 0.43 -13.54
C GLN A 72 -3.06 0.72 -14.74
N GLY A 73 -3.50 0.42 -15.96
CA GLY A 73 -2.79 0.73 -17.20
C GLY A 73 -2.93 2.17 -17.70
N LEU A 74 -3.78 2.98 -17.06
CA LEU A 74 -3.96 4.38 -17.45
C LEU A 74 -2.76 5.23 -17.03
N SER A 75 -2.47 6.27 -17.83
CA SER A 75 -1.51 7.29 -17.43
C SER A 75 -2.04 8.12 -16.26
N VAL A 76 -1.14 8.74 -15.48
CA VAL A 76 -1.51 9.68 -14.40
C VAL A 76 -2.45 10.79 -14.91
N ASN A 77 -2.20 11.29 -16.12
CA ASN A 77 -3.06 12.31 -16.72
C ASN A 77 -4.46 11.77 -17.02
N ASP A 78 -4.57 10.55 -17.51
CA ASP A 78 -5.87 9.92 -17.77
C ASP A 78 -6.64 9.72 -16.46
N LEU A 79 -5.99 9.19 -15.42
CA LEU A 79 -6.60 9.01 -14.08
C LEU A 79 -7.13 10.32 -13.52
N ASN A 80 -6.37 11.41 -13.64
CA ASN A 80 -6.78 12.73 -13.16
C ASN A 80 -8.01 13.31 -13.89
N THR A 81 -8.34 12.80 -15.07
CA THR A 81 -9.50 13.26 -15.84
C THR A 81 -10.76 12.42 -15.62
N LEU A 82 -10.64 11.29 -14.92
CA LEU A 82 -11.79 10.46 -14.57
C LEU A 82 -12.67 11.20 -13.57
N THR A 83 -13.98 11.08 -13.76
CA THR A 83 -14.97 11.49 -12.76
C THR A 83 -15.38 10.24 -11.98
N LEU A 84 -14.68 9.98 -10.86
CA LEU A 84 -14.94 8.81 -10.01
C LEU A 84 -16.03 9.09 -8.97
N SER A 85 -16.73 8.04 -8.56
CA SER A 85 -17.57 8.02 -7.36
C SER A 85 -16.77 7.50 -6.15
N GLU A 86 -17.30 7.68 -4.93
CA GLU A 86 -16.69 7.11 -3.73
C GLU A 86 -16.60 5.57 -3.80
N ASP A 87 -17.62 4.89 -4.36
CA ASP A 87 -17.64 3.43 -4.51
C ASP A 87 -16.57 2.93 -5.49
N GLN A 88 -16.31 3.68 -6.55
CA GLN A 88 -15.23 3.37 -7.50
C GLN A 88 -13.86 3.56 -6.86
N ILE A 89 -13.67 4.64 -6.09
CA ILE A 89 -12.43 4.86 -5.35
C ILE A 89 -12.22 3.79 -4.30
N PHE A 90 -13.28 3.36 -3.61
CA PHE A 90 -13.22 2.23 -2.69
C PHE A 90 -12.75 0.96 -3.39
N THR A 91 -13.36 0.62 -4.53
CA THR A 91 -12.97 -0.56 -5.33
C THR A 91 -11.50 -0.48 -5.74
N MET A 92 -11.06 0.69 -6.23
CA MET A 92 -9.67 0.91 -6.61
C MET A 92 -8.71 0.89 -5.41
N GLY A 93 -9.17 1.30 -4.22
CA GLY A 93 -8.43 1.26 -2.97
C GLY A 93 -8.03 -0.15 -2.56
N THR A 94 -8.78 -1.17 -2.98
CA THR A 94 -8.47 -2.58 -2.72
C THR A 94 -7.34 -3.15 -3.58
N TYR A 95 -6.86 -2.42 -4.59
CA TYR A 95 -5.75 -2.88 -5.41
C TYR A 95 -4.43 -2.48 -4.74
N GLU A 96 -3.67 -3.48 -4.28
CA GLU A 96 -2.43 -3.27 -3.53
C GLU A 96 -1.27 -2.79 -4.42
N ASP A 97 -1.38 -3.04 -5.73
CA ASP A 97 -0.32 -2.98 -6.74
C ASP A 97 -0.25 -1.65 -7.54
N TRP A 98 -0.93 -0.61 -7.07
CA TRP A 98 -0.82 0.71 -7.68
C TRP A 98 0.59 1.30 -7.60
N GLU A 99 1.09 1.79 -8.74
CA GLU A 99 2.26 2.67 -8.77
C GLU A 99 2.05 3.92 -7.90
N GLU A 100 3.12 4.39 -7.24
CA GLU A 100 3.08 5.54 -6.34
C GLU A 100 2.46 6.79 -6.99
N SER A 101 2.86 7.10 -8.23
CA SER A 101 2.31 8.26 -8.96
C SER A 101 0.82 8.12 -9.26
N LYS A 102 0.32 6.89 -9.42
CA LYS A 102 -1.10 6.61 -9.67
C LYS A 102 -1.90 6.69 -8.38
N LYS A 103 -1.39 6.16 -7.25
CA LYS A 103 -1.99 6.40 -5.92
C LYS A 103 -2.14 7.90 -5.63
N LYS A 104 -1.10 8.69 -5.93
CA LYS A 104 -1.15 10.15 -5.78
C LYS A 104 -2.23 10.80 -6.66
N ALA A 105 -2.36 10.37 -7.91
CA ALA A 105 -3.41 10.84 -8.81
C ALA A 105 -4.81 10.52 -8.24
N LEU A 106 -5.01 9.29 -7.75
CA LEU A 106 -6.27 8.85 -7.16
C LEU A 106 -6.62 9.58 -5.86
N PHE A 107 -5.64 9.79 -4.98
CA PHE A 107 -5.86 10.57 -3.75
C PHE A 107 -6.19 12.04 -4.08
N THR A 108 -5.52 12.62 -5.07
CA THR A 108 -5.82 13.97 -5.55
C THR A 108 -7.24 14.04 -6.14
N ASN A 109 -7.60 13.06 -6.97
CA ASN A 109 -8.92 12.95 -7.57
C ASN A 109 -10.00 12.80 -6.48
N TYR A 110 -9.76 11.99 -5.45
CA TYR A 110 -10.64 11.86 -4.29
C TYR A 110 -10.93 13.19 -3.60
N LEU A 111 -9.88 13.98 -3.32
CA LEU A 111 -10.04 15.31 -2.72
C LEU A 111 -10.87 16.23 -3.62
N THR A 112 -10.70 16.16 -4.95
CA THR A 112 -11.45 16.99 -5.88
C THR A 112 -12.91 16.57 -6.07
N LEU A 113 -13.21 15.26 -5.98
CA LEU A 113 -14.53 14.70 -6.29
C LEU A 113 -15.54 14.84 -5.16
N ALA A 114 -15.12 14.64 -3.92
CA ALA A 114 -16.01 14.65 -2.77
C ALA A 114 -16.27 16.07 -2.21
N GLY A 115 -15.85 17.11 -2.93
CA GLY A 115 -15.99 18.50 -2.48
C GLY A 115 -15.17 18.80 -1.21
N HIS A 116 -14.18 17.95 -0.90
CA HIS A 116 -13.25 18.19 0.17
C HIS A 116 -12.46 19.46 -0.14
N SER A 117 -12.43 20.42 0.79
CA SER A 117 -11.57 21.59 0.66
C SER A 117 -10.09 21.19 0.72
N ASP A 118 -9.81 20.15 1.51
CA ASP A 118 -8.51 19.61 1.84
C ASP A 118 -8.69 18.31 2.65
N ALA A 119 -7.58 17.67 3.03
CA ALA A 119 -7.59 16.38 3.71
C ALA A 119 -8.14 16.43 5.15
N SER A 120 -8.30 17.61 5.77
CA SER A 120 -8.90 17.74 7.11
C SER A 120 -10.38 17.38 7.16
N THR A 121 -11.04 17.38 6.00
CA THR A 121 -12.46 17.06 5.88
C THR A 121 -12.73 15.56 5.64
N ILE A 122 -11.69 14.74 5.47
CA ILE A 122 -11.81 13.29 5.29
C ILE A 122 -12.17 12.65 6.64
N THR A 123 -13.26 11.88 6.66
CA THR A 123 -13.73 11.13 7.83
C THR A 123 -13.02 9.78 8.00
N GLY A 124 -13.14 9.16 9.18
CA GLY A 124 -12.56 7.83 9.43
C GLY A 124 -13.05 6.75 8.47
N SER A 125 -14.34 6.69 8.18
CA SER A 125 -14.89 5.72 7.20
C SER A 125 -14.36 5.96 5.79
N GLN A 126 -14.13 7.22 5.43
CA GLN A 126 -13.56 7.58 4.13
C GLN A 126 -12.08 7.19 4.04
N LEU A 127 -11.30 7.32 5.13
CA LEU A 127 -9.93 6.81 5.19
C LEU A 127 -9.87 5.28 5.04
N GLN A 128 -10.77 4.56 5.71
CA GLN A 128 -10.90 3.11 5.51
C GLN A 128 -11.20 2.77 4.05
N SER A 129 -12.13 3.51 3.43
CA SER A 129 -12.48 3.27 2.03
C SER A 129 -11.34 3.58 1.05
N LEU A 130 -10.47 4.55 1.37
CA LEU A 130 -9.32 4.85 0.53
C LEU A 130 -8.28 3.72 0.54
N SER A 131 -8.14 2.98 1.65
CA SER A 131 -7.22 1.84 1.78
C SER A 131 -5.83 2.17 1.19
N HIS A 132 -5.31 1.41 0.22
CA HIS A 132 -3.98 1.63 -0.38
C HIS A 132 -3.80 3.01 -1.03
N ILE A 133 -4.87 3.69 -1.41
CA ILE A 133 -4.81 5.06 -1.97
C ILE A 133 -4.36 6.08 -0.90
N VAL A 134 -4.51 5.79 0.41
CA VAL A 134 -3.96 6.64 1.49
C VAL A 134 -2.45 6.84 1.33
N CYS A 135 -1.73 5.80 0.89
CA CYS A 135 -0.30 5.87 0.58
C CYS A 135 0.02 6.67 -0.71
N GLY A 136 -0.95 7.36 -1.31
CA GLY A 136 -0.77 8.35 -2.36
C GLY A 136 -0.81 9.80 -1.86
N ALA A 137 -1.22 10.02 -0.61
CA ALA A 137 -1.33 11.35 -0.03
C ALA A 137 0.05 12.01 0.14
N GLU A 138 0.12 13.31 -0.10
CA GLU A 138 1.29 14.11 0.29
C GLU A 138 1.39 14.19 1.81
N THR A 139 2.60 14.33 2.36
CA THR A 139 2.80 14.46 3.82
C THR A 139 2.03 15.66 4.41
N SER A 140 1.95 16.75 3.65
CA SER A 140 1.14 17.93 3.99
C SER A 140 -0.36 17.61 4.10
N GLN A 141 -0.87 16.66 3.32
CA GLN A 141 -2.26 16.21 3.36
C GLN A 141 -2.47 15.24 4.54
N LEU A 142 -1.55 14.30 4.76
CA LEU A 142 -1.61 13.41 5.92
C LEU A 142 -1.63 14.20 7.24
N SER A 143 -0.80 15.24 7.36
CA SER A 143 -0.76 16.10 8.56
C SER A 143 -2.07 16.86 8.84
N GLN A 144 -2.97 16.95 7.86
CA GLN A 144 -4.28 17.61 8.01
C GLN A 144 -5.34 16.64 8.55
N ILE A 145 -5.14 15.33 8.44
CA ILE A 145 -6.06 14.33 8.97
C ILE A 145 -6.15 14.51 10.49
N SER A 146 -7.37 14.56 11.02
CA SER A 146 -7.54 14.67 12.47
C SER A 146 -7.13 13.36 13.16
N PRO A 147 -6.50 13.40 14.35
CA PRO A 147 -6.16 12.18 15.11
C PRO A 147 -7.38 11.28 15.36
N THR A 148 -8.58 11.85 15.54
CA THR A 148 -9.82 11.07 15.69
C THR A 148 -10.20 10.32 14.42
N ASN A 149 -10.07 10.94 13.25
CA ASN A 149 -10.35 10.27 11.97
C ASN A 149 -9.29 9.22 11.65
N TYR A 150 -8.02 9.50 11.96
CA TYR A 150 -6.96 8.49 11.92
C TYR A 150 -7.31 7.29 12.80
N GLY A 151 -7.64 7.52 14.08
CA GLY A 151 -7.94 6.45 15.02
C GLY A 151 -9.15 5.60 14.63
N ALA A 152 -10.14 6.20 13.97
CA ALA A 152 -11.27 5.46 13.41
C ALA A 152 -10.88 4.55 12.21
N ALA A 153 -9.71 4.75 11.61
CA ALA A 153 -9.21 3.99 10.47
C ALA A 153 -7.86 3.30 10.75
N ALA A 154 -7.40 3.28 12.02
CA ALA A 154 -6.04 2.88 12.37
C ALA A 154 -5.72 1.45 11.91
N ASP A 155 -6.61 0.50 12.20
CA ASP A 155 -6.55 -0.89 11.74
C ASP A 155 -6.34 -0.99 10.21
N SER A 156 -7.21 -0.33 9.43
CA SER A 156 -7.10 -0.31 7.96
C SER A 156 -5.84 0.39 7.44
N ILE A 157 -5.28 1.33 8.20
CA ILE A 157 -4.03 2.01 7.86
C ILE A 157 -2.81 1.13 8.23
N GLY A 158 -2.93 0.32 9.29
CA GLY A 158 -1.94 -0.65 9.70
C GLY A 158 -1.74 -1.75 8.66
N ASP A 159 -2.81 -2.16 7.97
CA ASP A 159 -2.82 -3.20 6.92
C ASP A 159 -2.24 -2.75 5.56
N LEU A 160 -1.82 -1.49 5.42
CA LEU A 160 -1.30 -0.99 4.16
C LEU A 160 0.07 -1.62 3.84
N THR A 161 0.48 -1.60 2.56
CA THR A 161 1.69 -2.34 2.12
C THR A 161 2.69 -1.50 1.32
N SER A 162 2.39 -0.23 1.05
CA SER A 162 3.16 0.56 0.08
C SER A 162 3.31 2.05 0.40
N CYS A 163 3.20 2.41 1.68
CA CYS A 163 3.45 3.78 2.14
C CYS A 163 4.96 4.08 2.18
N SER A 164 5.33 5.31 1.80
CA SER A 164 6.72 5.78 1.92
C SER A 164 7.10 6.03 3.38
N GLU A 165 8.39 6.02 3.68
CA GLU A 165 8.91 6.31 5.03
C GLU A 165 8.43 7.67 5.56
N GLN A 166 8.35 8.69 4.68
CA GLN A 166 7.84 10.01 5.07
C GLN A 166 6.33 9.97 5.37
N GLN A 167 5.55 9.19 4.63
CA GLN A 167 4.12 9.02 4.92
C GLN A 167 3.91 8.27 6.24
N LEU A 168 4.68 7.21 6.48
CA LEU A 168 4.65 6.47 7.75
C LEU A 168 4.99 7.37 8.93
N THR A 169 5.94 8.30 8.78
CA THR A 169 6.29 9.27 9.82
C THR A 169 5.11 10.18 10.20
N GLU A 170 4.35 10.66 9.21
CA GLU A 170 3.14 11.46 9.47
C GLU A 170 2.04 10.61 10.13
N LEU A 171 1.83 9.39 9.66
CA LEU A 171 0.85 8.45 10.25
C LEU A 171 1.23 8.08 11.70
N ALA A 172 2.52 7.86 11.98
CA ALA A 172 3.02 7.60 13.33
C ALA A 172 2.83 8.83 14.24
N THR A 173 2.93 10.04 13.70
CA THR A 173 2.63 11.27 14.44
C THR A 173 1.15 11.36 14.82
N LEU A 174 0.24 10.97 13.91
CA LEU A 174 -1.18 10.86 14.19
C LEU A 174 -1.47 9.79 15.25
N ALA A 175 -0.86 8.61 15.13
CA ALA A 175 -0.96 7.53 16.11
C ALA A 175 -0.56 7.97 17.52
N LYS A 176 0.59 8.63 17.66
CA LYS A 176 1.05 9.16 18.95
C LYS A 176 0.12 10.21 19.53
N THR A 177 -0.54 11.00 18.68
CA THR A 177 -1.50 11.99 19.13
C THR A 177 -2.83 11.34 19.56
N TYR A 178 -3.24 10.27 18.88
CA TYR A 178 -4.48 9.55 19.17
C TYR A 178 -4.39 8.63 20.39
N TYR A 179 -3.36 7.77 20.46
CA TYR A 179 -3.20 6.80 21.54
C TYR A 179 -2.47 7.39 22.75
N SER A 180 -1.21 7.78 22.57
CA SER A 180 -0.35 8.37 23.60
C SER A 180 1.00 8.73 22.98
N SER A 181 1.61 9.84 23.43
CA SER A 181 2.99 10.17 23.08
C SER A 181 4.02 9.31 23.84
N ASP A 182 3.60 8.66 24.92
CA ASP A 182 4.37 7.67 25.67
C ASP A 182 4.12 6.28 25.07
N ILE A 183 5.14 5.75 24.38
CA ILE A 183 5.13 4.44 23.73
C ILE A 183 4.94 3.31 24.75
N THR A 184 5.41 3.50 25.99
CA THR A 184 5.27 2.47 27.04
C THR A 184 3.84 2.30 27.54
N ALA A 185 2.95 3.24 27.22
CA ALA A 185 1.53 3.17 27.54
C ALA A 185 0.69 2.50 26.45
N TRP A 186 1.28 2.16 25.30
CA TRP A 186 0.58 1.43 24.24
C TRP A 186 0.32 -0.01 24.69
N THR A 187 -0.79 -0.57 24.22
CA THR A 187 -1.12 -1.98 24.53
C THR A 187 -0.67 -2.86 23.38
N ASP A 188 -0.50 -4.16 23.62
CA ASP A 188 -0.21 -5.12 22.55
C ASP A 188 -1.26 -5.03 21.41
N ALA A 189 -2.54 -4.83 21.75
CA ALA A 189 -3.60 -4.60 20.76
C ALA A 189 -3.40 -3.31 19.93
N THR A 190 -2.90 -2.24 20.55
CA THR A 190 -2.52 -1.00 19.84
C THR A 190 -1.37 -1.25 18.89
N ILE A 191 -0.38 -2.06 19.28
CA ILE A 191 0.75 -2.39 18.42
C ILE A 191 0.30 -3.20 17.21
N THR A 192 -0.54 -4.22 17.41
CA THR A 192 -1.12 -4.99 16.30
C THR A 192 -1.95 -4.10 15.37
N GLU A 193 -2.80 -3.22 15.90
CA GLU A 193 -3.62 -2.29 15.11
C GLU A 193 -2.77 -1.28 14.30
N LEU A 194 -1.59 -0.90 14.81
CA LEU A 194 -0.70 0.02 14.09
C LEU A 194 -0.07 -0.60 12.84
N GLY A 195 0.13 -1.92 12.83
CA GLY A 195 0.78 -2.64 11.73
C GLY A 195 2.02 -1.93 11.18
N ILE A 196 2.00 -1.59 9.89
CA ILE A 196 3.14 -0.93 9.22
C ILE A 196 3.45 0.48 9.74
N VAL A 197 2.53 1.15 10.46
CA VAL A 197 2.72 2.51 10.99
C VAL A 197 3.86 2.57 12.00
N ILE A 198 4.21 1.46 12.63
CA ILE A 198 5.41 1.31 13.47
C ILE A 198 6.66 1.72 12.69
N GLY A 199 6.67 1.49 11.37
CA GLY A 199 7.73 1.87 10.46
C GLY A 199 8.00 3.37 10.40
N GLY A 200 7.08 4.21 10.86
CA GLY A 200 7.25 5.66 10.93
C GLY A 200 7.76 6.19 12.27
N LEU A 201 7.96 5.32 13.27
CA LEU A 201 8.40 5.76 14.59
C LEU A 201 9.87 6.20 14.55
N PRO A 202 10.22 7.32 15.21
CA PRO A 202 11.61 7.72 15.34
C PRO A 202 12.39 6.73 16.22
N SER A 203 13.71 6.68 16.05
CA SER A 203 14.59 5.79 16.82
C SER A 203 14.43 5.89 18.35
N THR A 204 14.11 7.08 18.88
CA THR A 204 13.85 7.27 20.31
C THR A 204 12.60 6.54 20.81
N ASP A 205 11.61 6.36 19.93
CA ASP A 205 10.36 5.67 20.24
C ASP A 205 10.52 4.16 20.03
N ILE A 206 11.22 3.75 18.96
CA ILE A 206 11.62 2.35 18.75
C ILE A 206 12.42 1.82 19.94
N ALA A 207 13.34 2.61 20.49
CA ALA A 207 14.13 2.23 21.67
C ALA A 207 13.30 2.01 22.95
N GLN A 208 12.06 2.48 22.99
CA GLN A 208 11.13 2.30 24.13
C GLN A 208 10.25 1.05 23.99
N LEU A 209 10.24 0.38 22.83
CA LEU A 209 9.47 -0.85 22.63
C LEU A 209 9.97 -1.95 23.55
N THR A 210 9.05 -2.52 24.31
CA THR A 210 9.26 -3.65 25.21
C THR A 210 9.23 -4.98 24.45
N GLU A 211 9.58 -6.07 25.13
CA GLU A 211 9.40 -7.43 24.61
C GLU A 211 7.94 -7.69 24.20
N SER A 212 6.95 -7.32 25.02
CA SER A 212 5.53 -7.53 24.69
C SER A 212 5.07 -6.73 23.47
N HIS A 213 5.56 -5.49 23.32
CA HIS A 213 5.28 -4.72 22.11
C HIS A 213 5.88 -5.38 20.88
N ILE A 214 7.13 -5.84 20.96
CA ILE A 214 7.79 -6.51 19.83
C ILE A 214 7.08 -7.82 19.48
N ASP A 215 6.66 -8.60 20.45
CA ASP A 215 5.86 -9.83 20.24
C ASP A 215 4.53 -9.54 19.53
N ALA A 216 3.95 -8.35 19.74
CA ALA A 216 2.66 -7.95 19.16
C ALA A 216 2.75 -7.43 17.71
N ILE A 217 3.95 -7.17 17.17
CA ILE A 217 4.14 -6.77 15.77
C ILE A 217 3.93 -8.00 14.88
N GLU A 218 3.03 -7.96 13.92
CA GLU A 218 2.82 -9.15 13.09
C GLU A 218 4.00 -9.36 12.13
N SER A 219 4.32 -10.63 11.84
CA SER A 219 5.41 -10.93 10.91
C SER A 219 5.17 -10.37 9.51
N GLY A 220 3.90 -10.18 9.11
CA GLY A 220 3.53 -9.52 7.86
C GLY A 220 4.01 -8.06 7.81
N ASP A 221 3.83 -7.32 8.90
CA ASP A 221 4.22 -5.91 8.99
C ASP A 221 5.73 -5.73 8.89
N ILE A 222 6.50 -6.64 9.51
CA ILE A 222 7.98 -6.61 9.48
C ILE A 222 8.50 -6.52 8.05
N TYR A 223 7.87 -7.22 7.09
CA TYR A 223 8.28 -7.18 5.68
C TYR A 223 8.13 -5.79 5.05
N TYR A 224 7.15 -5.01 5.49
CA TYR A 224 6.84 -3.68 4.97
C TYR A 224 7.47 -2.53 5.76
N LEU A 225 8.15 -2.81 6.89
CA LEU A 225 8.89 -1.78 7.61
C LEU A 225 10.05 -1.23 6.78
N PRO A 226 10.32 0.09 6.82
CA PRO A 226 11.51 0.65 6.18
C PRO A 226 12.81 0.01 6.72
N PRO A 227 13.83 -0.24 5.88
CA PRO A 227 15.14 -0.71 6.33
C PRO A 227 15.77 0.18 7.40
N THR A 228 15.55 1.49 7.30
CA THR A 228 15.98 2.50 8.29
C THR A 228 15.36 2.24 9.65
N THR A 229 14.06 1.98 9.72
CA THR A 229 13.34 1.68 10.98
C THR A 229 13.88 0.40 11.62
N LEU A 230 14.11 -0.66 10.84
CA LEU A 230 14.71 -1.89 11.37
C LEU A 230 16.13 -1.67 11.91
N SER A 231 16.92 -0.78 11.31
CA SER A 231 18.24 -0.41 11.83
C SER A 231 18.20 0.31 13.18
N TYR A 232 17.04 0.82 13.61
CA TYR A 232 16.88 1.45 14.92
C TYR A 232 16.69 0.44 16.06
N PHE A 233 16.34 -0.81 15.75
CA PHE A 233 16.19 -1.85 16.75
C PHE A 233 17.56 -2.23 17.33
N SER A 234 17.65 -2.29 18.65
CA SER A 234 18.87 -2.79 19.31
C SER A 234 19.01 -4.31 19.13
N THR A 235 20.22 -4.83 19.34
CA THR A 235 20.46 -6.29 19.34
C THR A 235 19.62 -7.03 20.40
N THR A 236 19.36 -6.39 21.54
CA THR A 236 18.44 -6.91 22.56
C THR A 236 17.02 -7.03 22.02
N GLN A 237 16.54 -6.01 21.32
CA GLN A 237 15.20 -6.03 20.73
C GLN A 237 15.07 -7.04 19.59
N PHE A 238 16.11 -7.21 18.76
CA PHE A 238 16.16 -8.34 17.81
C PHE A 238 16.11 -9.70 18.52
N GLY A 239 16.68 -9.80 19.73
CA GLY A 239 16.57 -10.99 20.58
C GLY A 239 15.15 -11.29 21.08
N TYR A 240 14.24 -10.31 21.04
CA TYR A 240 12.81 -10.51 21.34
C TYR A 240 12.00 -10.95 20.12
N PHE A 241 12.55 -10.89 18.91
CA PHE A 241 11.81 -11.32 17.73
C PHE A 241 11.53 -12.82 17.82
N SER A 242 10.29 -13.20 17.55
CA SER A 242 9.94 -14.57 17.23
C SER A 242 10.65 -15.04 15.95
N SER A 243 10.78 -16.36 15.79
CA SER A 243 11.35 -16.93 14.57
C SER A 243 10.61 -16.51 13.29
N ALA A 244 9.29 -16.30 13.36
CA ALA A 244 8.48 -15.85 12.22
C ALA A 244 8.78 -14.40 11.83
N GLN A 245 8.82 -13.48 12.81
CA GLN A 245 9.19 -12.08 12.58
C GLN A 245 10.63 -11.97 12.04
N ALA A 246 11.58 -12.71 12.62
CA ALA A 246 12.96 -12.68 12.19
C ALA A 246 13.17 -13.20 10.76
N GLN A 247 12.41 -14.23 10.35
CA GLN A 247 12.43 -14.76 8.98
C GLN A 247 11.68 -13.87 7.98
N ALA A 248 10.77 -13.00 8.43
CA ALA A 248 10.07 -12.05 7.57
C ALA A 248 10.95 -10.87 7.13
N VAL A 249 12.07 -10.60 7.82
CA VAL A 249 13.03 -9.55 7.43
C VAL A 249 13.63 -9.88 6.06
N SER A 250 13.33 -9.06 5.06
CA SER A 250 13.78 -9.20 3.68
C SER A 250 15.28 -8.98 3.51
N GLU A 251 15.83 -9.41 2.37
CA GLU A 251 17.24 -9.17 2.05
C GLU A 251 17.58 -7.67 1.98
N GLY A 252 16.71 -6.86 1.38
CA GLY A 252 16.89 -5.41 1.29
C GLY A 252 16.95 -4.75 2.68
N GLN A 253 16.13 -5.22 3.61
CA GLN A 253 16.15 -4.74 5.00
C GLN A 253 17.41 -5.17 5.74
N ARG A 254 17.86 -6.42 5.57
CA ARG A 254 19.10 -6.92 6.19
C ARG A 254 20.33 -6.13 5.76
N ASN A 255 20.36 -5.62 4.53
CA ASN A 255 21.48 -4.80 4.03
C ASN A 255 21.65 -3.46 4.77
N ALA A 256 20.62 -3.00 5.50
CA ALA A 256 20.70 -1.79 6.32
C ALA A 256 21.15 -2.05 7.78
N LEU A 257 21.33 -3.31 8.18
CA LEU A 257 21.64 -3.70 9.56
C LEU A 257 23.16 -3.82 9.80
N SER A 258 23.59 -3.58 11.04
CA SER A 258 24.96 -3.86 11.47
C SER A 258 25.26 -5.35 11.56
N SER A 259 26.54 -5.74 11.58
CA SER A 259 26.95 -7.14 11.79
C SER A 259 26.41 -7.75 13.09
N GLU A 260 26.31 -6.94 14.14
CA GLU A 260 25.78 -7.35 15.45
C GLU A 260 24.27 -7.53 15.38
N GLN A 261 23.55 -6.64 14.70
CA GLN A 261 22.10 -6.77 14.46
C GLN A 261 21.78 -8.01 13.63
N ILE A 262 22.55 -8.28 12.57
CA ILE A 262 22.41 -9.50 11.76
C ILE A 262 22.64 -10.74 12.61
N SER A 263 23.67 -10.76 13.45
CA SER A 263 23.95 -11.92 14.33
C SER A 263 22.80 -12.18 15.32
N ALA A 264 22.21 -11.12 15.88
CA ALA A 264 21.04 -11.24 16.75
C ALA A 264 19.81 -11.75 15.99
N LEU A 265 19.56 -11.21 14.79
CA LEU A 265 18.48 -11.63 13.91
C LEU A 265 18.60 -13.10 13.50
N GLU A 266 19.79 -13.57 13.11
CA GLU A 266 20.07 -14.98 12.79
C GLU A 266 19.78 -15.89 13.99
N SER A 267 20.17 -15.46 15.19
CA SER A 267 19.88 -16.20 16.41
C SER A 267 18.38 -16.31 16.67
N ALA A 268 17.61 -15.23 16.46
CA ALA A 268 16.15 -15.23 16.59
C ALA A 268 15.47 -16.08 15.49
N ALA A 269 15.97 -16.00 14.26
CA ALA A 269 15.44 -16.75 13.12
C ALA A 269 15.72 -18.26 13.21
N GLY A 270 16.76 -18.65 13.94
CA GLY A 270 17.24 -20.04 14.02
C GLY A 270 17.95 -20.52 12.74
N ILE A 271 18.34 -19.59 11.87
CA ILE A 271 19.02 -19.84 10.60
C ILE A 271 20.10 -18.78 10.38
N SER A 272 21.11 -19.10 9.57
CA SER A 272 22.03 -18.07 9.05
C SER A 272 21.53 -17.57 7.70
N PHE A 273 21.53 -16.25 7.52
CA PHE A 273 21.24 -15.64 6.24
C PHE A 273 22.52 -15.63 5.42
N SER A 274 22.55 -16.38 4.32
CA SER A 274 23.71 -16.36 3.42
C SER A 274 23.88 -14.94 2.87
N THR A 275 24.90 -14.21 3.33
CA THR A 275 25.18 -12.87 2.83
C THR A 275 25.92 -12.98 1.49
N THR A 276 25.23 -12.71 0.39
CA THR A 276 25.93 -12.29 -0.83
C THR A 276 26.42 -10.86 -0.61
N HIS A 277 27.54 -10.72 0.11
CA HIS A 277 28.33 -9.50 0.04
C HIS A 277 28.86 -9.37 -1.39
N SER A 278 28.18 -8.60 -2.23
CA SER A 278 28.85 -7.92 -3.34
C SER A 278 29.76 -6.88 -2.72
N SER A 279 31.00 -7.28 -2.50
CA SER A 279 32.11 -6.37 -2.23
C SER A 279 32.26 -5.39 -3.40
N GLU A 280 31.98 -4.12 -3.18
CA GLU A 280 32.54 -3.00 -3.94
C GLU A 280 33.72 -2.40 -3.19
#